data_AF-A0A8S9Y419-F1
#
_entry.id   AF-A0A8S9Y419-F1
#
_cell.length_a   1.000
_cell.length_b   1.000
_cell.length_c   1.000
_cell.angle_alpha   90.00
_cell.angle_beta   90.00
_cell.angle_gamma   90.00
#
_symmetry.space_group_name_H-M   'P 1'
#
loop_
_entity.id
_entity.type
_entity.pdbx_description
1 polymer ?
#
loop_
_entity_poly.entity_id
_entity_poly.type
_entity_poly.pdbx_seq_one_letter_code
_entity_poly.pdbx_strand_id
1 'polypeptide(L)'
;MSSLLNKKNAWAELTEEFNSTGHYPPRTTTQLKKLWENIKSRRKGLLNEEKRSRFKTGGGSGSRDIPDDPELDGLGVDIEIGGAVDSDTARLSAGNPLVFQQGSPEPHEGYEEIVVDGEHYFLNEVEYQEAEKTTISQPPKKRGRTSNLDESGSRVRRNEEFLEQSRELHSLKMDEQKKKNMLIDLQLELVKNQLDEEKMRNERAAELHELMKKENRLKIEILERDLQK
;
A
#
# COMPACT_ATOMS: atom_id res chain seq x y z
N MET A 1 -11.70 14.10 1.57
CA MET A 1 -11.37 13.76 2.97
C MET A 1 -12.26 12.58 3.38
N SER A 2 -11.88 11.42 3.90
CA SER A 2 -10.60 10.76 4.17
C SER A 2 -10.80 9.26 3.89
N SER A 3 -10.46 8.79 2.69
CA SER A 3 -10.72 7.42 2.23
C SER A 3 -10.07 6.35 3.14
N LEU A 4 -8.89 6.66 3.70
CA LEU A 4 -8.17 5.76 4.60
C LEU A 4 -8.81 5.66 5.99
N LEU A 5 -9.34 6.76 6.52
CA LEU A 5 -10.03 6.74 7.81
C LEU A 5 -11.33 5.94 7.71
N ASN A 6 -12.09 6.14 6.62
CA ASN A 6 -13.30 5.37 6.35
C ASN A 6 -13.00 3.87 6.22
N LYS A 7 -11.92 3.51 5.51
CA LYS A 7 -11.46 2.12 5.41
C LYS A 7 -11.08 1.54 6.78
N LYS A 8 -10.37 2.31 7.62
CA LYS A 8 -10.01 1.88 8.98
C LYS A 8 -11.25 1.64 9.84
N ASN A 9 -12.21 2.55 9.78
CA ASN A 9 -13.46 2.44 10.55
C ASN A 9 -14.30 1.25 10.10
N ALA A 10 -14.47 1.05 8.78
CA ALA A 10 -15.19 -0.11 8.25
C ALA A 10 -14.59 -1.45 8.72
N TRP A 11 -13.25 -1.55 8.76
CA TRP A 11 -12.60 -2.74 9.30
C TRP A 11 -12.79 -2.92 10.81
N ALA A 12 -12.88 -1.83 11.57
CA ALA A 12 -13.16 -1.88 13.00
C ALA A 12 -14.61 -2.35 13.24
N GLU A 13 -15.58 -1.79 12.53
CA GLU A 13 -17.00 -2.17 12.58
C GLU A 13 -17.19 -3.65 12.24
N LEU A 14 -16.57 -4.15 11.16
CA LEU A 14 -16.60 -5.58 10.81
C LEU A 14 -15.99 -6.47 11.88
N THR A 15 -14.94 -5.99 12.57
CA THR A 15 -14.31 -6.76 13.65
C THR A 15 -15.23 -6.88 14.85
N GLU A 16 -15.91 -5.78 15.19
CA GLU A 16 -16.90 -5.75 16.26
C GLU A 16 -18.09 -6.66 15.95
N GLU A 17 -18.66 -6.54 14.74
CA GLU A 17 -19.78 -7.36 14.29
C GLU A 17 -19.43 -8.86 14.31
N PHE A 18 -18.26 -9.23 13.77
CA PHE A 18 -17.78 -10.62 13.79
C PHE A 18 -17.58 -11.16 15.21
N ASN A 19 -17.07 -10.34 16.13
CA ASN A 19 -16.85 -10.76 17.51
C ASN A 19 -18.18 -10.81 18.30
N SER A 20 -19.18 -10.01 17.92
CA SER A 20 -20.50 -10.00 18.54
C SER A 20 -21.33 -11.25 18.25
N THR A 21 -21.03 -11.96 17.15
CA THR A 21 -21.78 -13.17 16.75
C THR A 21 -21.54 -14.35 17.68
N GLY A 22 -20.43 -14.37 18.44
CA GLY A 22 -20.14 -15.38 19.47
C GLY A 22 -19.91 -16.81 18.96
N HIS A 23 -19.99 -17.06 17.64
CA HIS A 23 -19.77 -18.37 17.03
C HIS A 23 -18.30 -18.78 16.97
N TYR A 24 -17.39 -17.80 17.04
CA TYR A 24 -15.96 -18.01 16.93
C TYR A 24 -15.22 -17.29 18.06
N PRO A 25 -14.00 -17.73 18.42
CA PRO A 25 -13.15 -16.98 19.32
C PRO A 25 -12.93 -15.55 18.81
N PRO A 26 -12.83 -14.56 19.70
CA PRO A 26 -12.66 -13.17 19.32
C PRO A 26 -11.38 -13.00 18.49
N ARG A 27 -11.49 -12.26 17.40
CA ARG A 27 -10.40 -11.98 16.46
C ARG A 27 -10.08 -10.49 16.43
N THR A 28 -8.81 -10.19 16.15
CA THR A 28 -8.37 -8.82 15.90
C THR A 28 -8.61 -8.42 14.45
N THR A 29 -8.64 -7.12 14.18
CA THR A 29 -8.80 -6.59 12.82
C THR A 29 -7.69 -7.06 11.87
N THR A 30 -6.46 -7.22 12.37
CA THR A 30 -5.34 -7.76 11.58
C THR A 30 -5.54 -9.22 11.20
N GLN A 31 -6.07 -10.04 12.11
CA GLN A 31 -6.40 -11.44 11.85
C GLN A 31 -7.52 -11.58 10.81
N LEU A 32 -8.56 -10.74 10.88
CA LEU A 32 -9.65 -10.75 9.90
C LEU A 32 -9.19 -10.30 8.51
N LYS A 33 -8.35 -9.26 8.43
CA LYS A 33 -7.72 -8.85 7.18
C LYS A 33 -6.90 -9.99 6.57
N LYS A 34 -6.08 -10.67 7.39
CA LYS A 34 -5.29 -11.80 6.92
C LYS A 34 -6.16 -12.96 6.43
N LEU A 35 -7.25 -13.25 7.15
CA LEU A 35 -8.22 -14.27 6.76
C LEU A 35 -8.85 -13.94 5.40
N TRP A 36 -9.26 -12.69 5.19
CA TRP A 36 -9.79 -12.22 3.91
C TRP A 36 -8.79 -12.41 2.76
N GLU A 37 -7.53 -12.02 2.95
CA GLU A 37 -6.49 -12.24 1.94
C GLU A 37 -6.27 -13.74 1.66
N ASN A 38 -6.33 -14.59 2.69
CA ASN A 38 -6.22 -16.03 2.52
C ASN A 38 -7.42 -16.61 1.73
N ILE A 39 -8.63 -16.11 1.96
CA ILE A 39 -9.84 -16.52 1.23
C ILE A 39 -9.71 -16.17 -0.26
N LYS A 40 -9.35 -14.91 -0.58
CA LYS A 40 -9.13 -14.48 -1.97
C LYS A 40 -8.02 -15.27 -2.65
N SER A 41 -6.88 -15.46 -1.97
CA SER A 41 -5.74 -16.20 -2.51
C SER A 41 -6.10 -17.65 -2.82
N ARG A 42 -6.83 -18.31 -1.91
CA ARG A 42 -7.34 -19.67 -2.11
C ARG A 42 -8.25 -19.74 -3.33
N ARG A 43 -9.22 -18.83 -3.47
CA ARG A 43 -10.14 -18.82 -4.61
C ARG A 43 -9.40 -18.59 -5.93
N LYS A 44 -8.48 -17.62 -5.98
CA LYS A 44 -7.65 -17.38 -7.16
C LYS A 44 -6.83 -18.61 -7.55
N GLY A 45 -6.26 -19.32 -6.57
CA GLY A 45 -5.55 -20.57 -6.80
C GLY A 45 -6.44 -21.65 -7.42
N LEU A 46 -7.68 -21.80 -6.93
CA LEU A 46 -8.65 -22.73 -7.48
C LEU A 46 -8.99 -22.39 -8.94
N LEU A 47 -9.34 -21.13 -9.24
CA LEU A 47 -9.66 -20.68 -10.59
C LEU A 47 -8.49 -20.88 -11.56
N ASN A 48 -7.26 -20.60 -11.13
CA ASN A 48 -6.07 -20.83 -11.94
C ASN A 48 -5.82 -22.32 -12.21
N GLU A 49 -6.05 -23.18 -11.23
CA GLU A 49 -5.89 -24.63 -11.38
C GLU A 49 -6.94 -25.20 -12.35
N GLU A 50 -8.17 -24.70 -12.32
CA GLU A 50 -9.19 -25.05 -13.30
C GLU A 50 -8.81 -24.58 -14.70
N LYS A 51 -8.44 -23.30 -14.86
CA LYS A 51 -7.97 -22.77 -16.15
C LYS A 51 -6.83 -23.64 -16.69
N ARG A 52 -5.81 -23.90 -15.88
CA ARG A 52 -4.67 -24.76 -16.24
C ARG A 52 -5.10 -26.18 -16.62
N SER A 53 -6.06 -26.76 -15.90
CA SER A 53 -6.60 -28.09 -16.20
C SER A 53 -7.35 -28.13 -17.54
N ARG A 54 -8.13 -27.08 -17.86
CA ARG A 54 -8.83 -26.95 -19.15
C ARG A 54 -7.88 -26.82 -20.35
N PHE A 55 -6.76 -26.13 -20.17
CA PHE A 55 -5.74 -25.96 -21.22
C PHE A 55 -4.73 -27.11 -21.32
N LYS A 56 -4.87 -28.15 -20.49
CA LYS A 56 -3.96 -29.31 -20.50
C LYS A 56 -4.32 -30.24 -21.67
N THR A 57 -3.65 -30.07 -22.81
CA THR A 57 -3.77 -30.93 -23.98
C THR A 57 -3.04 -32.26 -23.75
N GLY A 58 -3.69 -33.22 -23.10
CA GLY A 58 -3.07 -34.51 -22.81
C GLY A 58 -3.92 -35.46 -21.99
N GLY A 59 -5.14 -35.79 -22.48
CA GLY A 59 -5.91 -36.99 -22.08
C GLY A 59 -6.17 -37.22 -20.58
N GLY A 60 -6.06 -36.19 -19.73
CA GLY A 60 -6.35 -36.31 -18.30
C GLY A 60 -7.85 -36.28 -18.03
N SER A 61 -8.31 -37.08 -17.08
CA SER A 61 -9.66 -37.07 -16.55
C SER A 61 -10.10 -35.64 -16.19
N GLY A 62 -11.33 -35.27 -16.57
CA GLY A 62 -11.88 -33.91 -16.51
C GLY A 62 -11.70 -33.20 -15.17
N SER A 63 -11.65 -31.86 -15.26
CA SER A 63 -11.48 -30.94 -14.14
C SER A 63 -12.42 -31.25 -12.97
N ARG A 64 -11.93 -31.11 -11.74
CA ARG A 64 -12.78 -31.03 -10.55
C ARG A 64 -13.71 -29.83 -10.71
N ASP A 65 -15.02 -30.05 -10.60
CA ASP A 65 -15.99 -28.95 -10.56
C ASP A 65 -15.70 -28.11 -9.30
N ILE A 66 -15.21 -26.89 -9.51
CA ILE A 66 -15.08 -25.91 -8.43
C ILE A 66 -16.48 -25.34 -8.20
N PRO A 67 -17.01 -25.32 -6.97
CA PRO A 67 -18.29 -24.68 -6.68
C PRO A 67 -18.23 -23.19 -7.07
N ASP A 68 -19.24 -22.72 -7.81
CA ASP A 68 -19.37 -21.30 -8.16
C ASP A 68 -19.54 -20.46 -6.89
N ASP A 69 -18.74 -19.38 -6.78
CA ASP A 69 -18.84 -18.40 -5.70
C ASP A 69 -18.94 -17.00 -6.34
N PRO A 70 -20.14 -16.64 -6.86
CA PRO A 70 -20.31 -15.40 -7.62
C PRO A 70 -20.05 -14.14 -6.79
N GLU A 71 -20.18 -14.23 -5.45
CA GLU A 71 -19.90 -13.12 -4.55
C GLU A 71 -18.40 -12.86 -4.45
N LEU A 72 -17.58 -13.91 -4.30
CA LEU A 72 -16.13 -13.74 -4.26
C LEU A 72 -15.53 -13.42 -5.63
N ASP A 73 -16.07 -14.01 -6.70
CA ASP A 73 -15.57 -13.82 -8.07
C ASP A 73 -15.84 -12.40 -8.58
N GLY A 74 -17.00 -11.83 -8.24
CA GLY A 74 -17.36 -10.44 -8.55
C GLY A 74 -16.49 -9.38 -7.86
N LEU A 75 -15.76 -9.74 -6.81
CA LEU A 75 -14.85 -8.85 -6.07
C LEU A 75 -13.45 -8.74 -6.70
N GLY A 76 -13.28 -9.26 -7.92
CA GLY A 76 -12.06 -9.12 -8.71
C GLY A 76 -10.99 -10.17 -8.40
N VAL A 77 -11.41 -11.34 -7.92
CA VAL A 77 -10.51 -12.48 -7.69
C VAL A 77 -9.94 -13.03 -9.01
N ASP A 78 -10.71 -12.90 -10.10
CA ASP A 78 -10.31 -13.25 -11.46
C ASP A 78 -11.12 -12.42 -12.47
N ILE A 79 -10.57 -11.26 -12.88
CA ILE A 79 -11.18 -10.45 -13.94
C ILE A 79 -10.58 -10.90 -15.26
N GLU A 80 -11.40 -11.49 -16.13
CA GLU A 80 -11.00 -11.75 -17.51
C GLU A 80 -10.77 -10.43 -18.23
N ILE A 81 -9.52 -10.13 -18.57
CA ILE A 81 -9.18 -9.00 -19.45
C ILE A 81 -9.49 -9.44 -20.89
N GLY A 82 -10.73 -9.19 -21.33
CA GLY A 82 -11.15 -9.47 -22.70
C GLY A 82 -10.28 -8.74 -23.71
N GLY A 83 -9.62 -9.49 -24.59
CA GLY A 83 -8.81 -8.95 -25.68
C GLY A 83 -7.33 -8.67 -25.35
N ALA A 84 -6.83 -9.12 -24.19
CA ALA A 84 -5.40 -9.11 -23.92
C ALA A 84 -4.69 -10.13 -24.83
N VAL A 85 -4.07 -9.63 -25.90
CA VAL A 85 -3.17 -10.39 -26.75
C VAL A 85 -1.83 -10.45 -26.04
N ASP A 86 -1.46 -11.63 -25.53
CA ASP A 86 -0.14 -11.83 -24.91
C ASP A 86 0.96 -11.58 -25.95
N SER A 87 2.14 -11.17 -25.51
CA SER A 87 3.31 -10.90 -26.39
C SER A 87 3.70 -12.11 -27.24
N ASP A 88 3.19 -13.29 -26.90
CA ASP A 88 3.46 -14.58 -27.53
C ASP A 88 2.39 -14.97 -28.57
N THR A 89 1.32 -14.15 -28.71
CA THR A 89 0.25 -14.42 -29.68
C THR A 89 0.73 -14.04 -31.09
N ALA A 90 1.57 -14.89 -31.66
CA ALA A 90 1.92 -14.81 -33.07
C ALA A 90 0.64 -15.02 -33.91
N ARG A 91 0.22 -13.97 -34.65
CA ARG A 91 -0.77 -14.14 -35.72
C ARG A 91 -0.19 -15.07 -36.76
N LEU A 92 -0.71 -16.29 -36.84
CA LEU A 92 -0.38 -17.23 -37.92
C LEU A 92 -0.93 -16.68 -39.25
N SER A 93 -0.13 -15.87 -39.95
CA SER A 93 -0.28 -15.70 -41.39
C SER A 93 0.04 -17.04 -42.04
N ALA A 94 -0.87 -17.55 -42.86
CA ALA A 94 -0.68 -18.79 -43.60
C ALA A 94 0.58 -18.68 -44.49
N GLY A 95 1.69 -19.29 -44.05
CA GLY A 95 2.92 -19.40 -44.85
C GLY A 95 4.23 -19.15 -44.09
N ASN A 96 4.53 -19.91 -43.03
CA ASN A 96 5.89 -20.37 -42.70
C ASN A 96 5.87 -21.37 -41.54
N PRO A 97 6.78 -22.38 -41.50
CA PRO A 97 6.73 -23.44 -40.49
C PRO A 97 7.24 -22.95 -39.12
N LEU A 98 6.44 -23.31 -38.10
CA LEU A 98 6.61 -23.09 -36.66
C LEU A 98 7.92 -23.69 -36.11
N VAL A 99 8.68 -22.89 -35.35
CA VAL A 99 9.65 -23.38 -34.37
C VAL A 99 9.02 -23.26 -32.98
N PHE A 100 8.77 -24.41 -32.36
CA PHE A 100 8.13 -24.53 -31.05
C PHE A 100 9.21 -24.53 -29.94
N GLN A 101 9.20 -23.54 -29.05
CA GLN A 101 10.09 -23.51 -27.88
C GLN A 101 9.26 -23.83 -26.63
N GLN A 102 9.39 -25.08 -26.14
CA GLN A 102 8.82 -25.53 -24.87
C GLN A 102 9.60 -24.92 -23.70
N GLY A 103 8.96 -24.04 -22.93
CA GLY A 103 9.39 -23.64 -21.59
C GLY A 103 9.01 -24.72 -20.56
N SER A 104 9.95 -25.01 -19.64
CA SER A 104 9.82 -25.88 -18.46
C SER A 104 10.52 -25.17 -17.28
N PRO A 105 10.21 -25.48 -16.02
CA PRO A 105 9.64 -24.56 -15.03
C PRO A 105 10.71 -23.97 -14.08
N GLU A 106 10.61 -22.68 -13.75
CA GLU A 106 11.42 -22.11 -12.67
C GLU A 106 10.79 -22.40 -11.28
N PRO A 107 11.62 -22.74 -10.28
CA PRO A 107 11.22 -22.79 -8.88
C PRO A 107 11.13 -21.38 -8.28
N HIS A 108 10.14 -21.22 -7.41
CA HIS A 108 9.91 -20.06 -6.55
C HIS A 108 11.01 -19.93 -5.49
N GLU A 109 11.63 -18.74 -5.36
CA GLU A 109 12.28 -18.17 -4.16
C GLU A 109 12.77 -16.75 -4.54
N GLY A 110 12.56 -15.64 -3.85
CA GLY A 110 11.94 -15.39 -2.56
C GLY A 110 11.37 -13.96 -2.50
N TYR A 111 10.53 -13.78 -1.49
CA TYR A 111 9.81 -12.58 -1.09
C TYR A 111 10.76 -11.60 -0.41
N GLU A 112 10.76 -10.33 -0.81
CA GLU A 112 11.29 -9.26 0.02
C GLU A 112 10.26 -8.81 1.04
N GLU A 113 10.77 -8.73 2.27
CA GLU A 113 10.13 -8.33 3.50
C GLU A 113 9.83 -6.83 3.50
N ILE A 114 8.55 -6.49 3.66
CA ILE A 114 8.10 -5.13 3.95
C ILE A 114 8.22 -4.94 5.46
N VAL A 115 9.23 -4.18 5.89
CA VAL A 115 9.33 -3.67 7.25
C VAL A 115 8.64 -2.31 7.32
N VAL A 116 7.49 -2.24 7.99
CA VAL A 116 6.99 -1.03 8.67
C VAL A 116 6.44 -1.46 10.03
N ASP A 117 7.29 -1.25 11.04
CA ASP A 117 7.08 -1.03 12.47
C ASP A 117 6.07 -1.90 13.26
N GLY A 118 6.65 -2.81 14.05
CA GLY A 118 6.53 -2.70 15.50
C GLY A 118 5.72 -3.76 16.24
N GLU A 119 6.10 -5.04 16.22
CA GLU A 119 5.91 -5.97 17.35
C GLU A 119 7.06 -6.99 17.42
N HIS A 120 7.68 -7.11 18.59
CA HIS A 120 8.84 -7.95 18.88
C HIS A 120 8.39 -9.39 19.17
N TYR A 121 8.77 -10.35 18.32
CA TYR A 121 8.52 -11.78 18.56
C TYR A 121 9.85 -12.51 18.82
N PHE A 122 9.90 -13.17 19.98
CA PHE A 122 10.99 -14.03 20.46
C PHE A 122 11.19 -15.22 19.49
N LEU A 123 12.39 -15.40 18.95
CA LEU A 123 12.79 -16.62 18.23
C LEU A 123 13.46 -17.59 19.21
N ASN A 124 12.80 -18.72 19.48
CA ASN A 124 13.47 -19.89 20.05
C ASN A 124 14.39 -20.48 18.98
N GLU A 125 15.69 -20.55 19.27
CA GLU A 125 16.65 -21.37 18.53
C GLU A 125 16.22 -22.85 18.59
N VAL A 126 16.03 -23.46 17.42
CA VAL A 126 15.99 -24.92 17.28
C VAL A 126 17.10 -25.32 16.33
N GLU A 127 18.01 -26.10 16.90
CA GLU A 127 19.24 -26.69 16.40
C GLU A 127 19.03 -27.54 15.13
N TYR A 128 19.88 -27.34 14.13
CA TYR A 128 19.92 -28.16 12.91
C TYR A 128 20.55 -29.53 13.20
N GLN A 129 19.86 -30.62 12.83
CA GLN A 129 20.50 -31.91 12.63
C GLN A 129 20.50 -32.32 11.16
N GLU A 130 21.71 -32.64 10.71
CA GLU A 130 22.13 -33.08 9.40
C GLU A 130 21.66 -34.53 9.16
N ALA A 131 21.04 -34.80 8.00
CA ALA A 131 20.74 -36.17 7.58
C ALA A 131 21.07 -36.35 6.09
N GLU A 132 22.18 -37.03 5.86
CA GLU A 132 22.60 -37.55 4.56
C GLU A 132 21.56 -38.51 3.98
N LYS A 133 21.33 -38.44 2.66
CA LYS A 133 20.96 -39.62 1.86
C LYS A 133 21.40 -39.48 0.40
N THR A 134 22.30 -40.39 0.05
CA THR A 134 22.81 -40.72 -1.28
C THR A 134 21.71 -41.30 -2.18
N THR A 135 21.66 -40.92 -3.46
CA THR A 135 21.27 -41.78 -4.59
C THR A 135 21.80 -41.21 -5.91
N ILE A 136 22.48 -42.05 -6.69
CA ILE A 136 23.12 -41.80 -7.99
C ILE A 136 22.09 -41.98 -9.12
N SER A 137 22.05 -41.10 -10.15
CA SER A 137 21.85 -41.51 -11.57
C SER A 137 21.94 -40.34 -12.60
N GLN A 138 22.99 -40.42 -13.42
CA GLN A 138 23.22 -39.97 -14.81
C GLN A 138 23.34 -38.47 -15.23
N PRO A 139 24.28 -38.14 -16.14
CA PRO A 139 24.56 -36.77 -16.57
C PRO A 139 23.76 -36.35 -17.82
N PRO A 140 23.28 -35.09 -17.91
CA PRO A 140 22.67 -34.60 -19.13
C PRO A 140 23.72 -34.23 -20.19
N LYS A 141 23.37 -34.50 -21.44
CA LYS A 141 24.19 -34.33 -22.65
C LYS A 141 24.51 -32.85 -22.92
N LYS A 142 25.76 -32.60 -23.31
CA LYS A 142 26.31 -31.31 -23.76
C LYS A 142 25.43 -30.69 -24.85
N ARG A 143 24.98 -29.45 -24.65
CA ARG A 143 24.38 -28.60 -25.70
C ARG A 143 25.16 -27.30 -25.87
N GLY A 144 25.08 -26.80 -27.09
CA GLY A 144 25.93 -25.79 -27.72
C GLY A 144 26.22 -24.54 -26.89
N ARG A 145 27.46 -24.09 -27.00
CA ARG A 145 27.96 -22.80 -26.58
C ARG A 145 27.44 -21.76 -27.58
N THR A 146 26.35 -21.06 -27.24
CA THR A 146 25.89 -19.87 -27.99
C THR A 146 25.54 -18.74 -27.01
N SER A 147 26.46 -17.78 -26.91
CA SER A 147 26.25 -16.36 -26.59
C SER A 147 25.25 -15.95 -25.48
N ASN A 148 25.54 -16.28 -24.21
CA ASN A 148 24.85 -15.72 -23.03
C ASN A 148 25.32 -14.30 -22.63
N LEU A 149 26.20 -13.67 -23.41
CA LEU A 149 26.83 -12.41 -23.01
C LEU A 149 25.90 -11.19 -23.20
N ASP A 150 25.01 -11.23 -24.20
CA ASP A 150 24.20 -10.07 -24.63
C ASP A 150 22.94 -9.87 -23.76
N GLU A 151 22.34 -10.96 -23.28
CA GLU A 151 21.17 -10.92 -22.39
C GLU A 151 21.53 -10.38 -21.00
N SER A 152 22.73 -10.72 -20.51
CA SER A 152 23.23 -10.25 -19.21
C SER A 152 23.36 -8.73 -19.17
N GLY A 153 23.88 -8.11 -20.23
CA GLY A 153 23.99 -6.65 -20.34
C GLY A 153 22.61 -5.96 -20.39
N SER A 154 21.65 -6.56 -21.09
CA SER A 154 20.28 -6.05 -21.17
C SER A 154 19.55 -6.07 -19.81
N ARG A 155 19.78 -7.11 -19.00
CA ARG A 155 19.24 -7.20 -17.62
C ARG A 155 19.87 -6.17 -16.68
N VAL A 156 21.19 -5.99 -16.76
CA VAL A 156 21.91 -4.99 -15.95
C VAL A 156 21.39 -3.58 -16.25
N ARG A 157 21.24 -3.21 -17.53
CA ARG A 157 20.69 -1.90 -17.91
C ARG A 157 19.29 -1.64 -17.36
N ARG A 158 18.39 -2.62 -17.46
CA ARG A 158 17.02 -2.48 -16.92
C ARG A 158 17.01 -2.30 -15.41
N ASN A 159 17.88 -3.02 -14.69
CA ASN A 159 18.00 -2.87 -13.24
C ASN A 159 18.60 -1.51 -12.87
N GLU A 160 19.60 -1.04 -13.61
CA GLU A 160 20.16 0.30 -13.43
C GLU A 160 19.11 1.40 -13.67
N GLU A 161 18.33 1.28 -14.74
CA GLU A 161 17.21 2.20 -15.05
C GLU A 161 16.16 2.21 -13.93
N PHE A 162 15.77 1.03 -13.42
CA PHE A 162 14.82 0.93 -12.32
C PHE A 162 15.34 1.58 -11.03
N LEU A 163 16.62 1.38 -10.72
CA LEU A 163 17.25 2.01 -9.56
C LEU A 163 17.35 3.52 -9.72
N GLU A 164 17.65 4.02 -10.92
CA GLU A 164 17.68 5.46 -11.21
C GLU A 164 16.29 6.08 -11.06
N GLN A 165 15.26 5.45 -11.61
CA GLN A 165 13.87 5.90 -11.44
C GLN A 165 13.45 5.91 -9.97
N SER A 166 13.83 4.89 -9.20
CA SER A 166 13.56 4.82 -7.76
C SER A 166 14.25 5.97 -6.99
N ARG A 167 15.51 6.28 -7.33
CA ARG A 167 16.23 7.44 -6.77
C ARG A 167 15.56 8.76 -7.14
N GLU A 168 15.18 8.94 -8.39
CA GLU A 168 14.51 10.15 -8.87
C GLU A 168 13.16 10.36 -8.17
N LEU A 169 12.34 9.30 -8.08
CA LEU A 169 11.08 9.32 -7.35
C LEU A 169 11.28 9.66 -5.87
N HIS A 170 12.29 9.08 -5.21
CA HIS A 170 12.61 9.41 -3.83
C HIS A 170 13.03 10.87 -3.68
N SER A 171 13.86 11.39 -4.58
CA SER A 171 14.28 12.80 -4.59
C SER A 171 13.08 13.74 -4.71
N LEU A 172 12.21 13.49 -5.68
CA LEU A 172 10.97 14.28 -5.89
C LEU A 172 10.06 14.25 -4.67
N LYS A 173 9.91 13.09 -4.03
CA LYS A 173 9.11 12.94 -2.80
C LYS A 173 9.70 13.74 -1.64
N MET A 174 11.02 13.76 -1.51
CA MET A 174 11.71 14.57 -0.48
C MET A 174 11.51 16.06 -0.73
N ASP A 175 11.58 16.51 -1.99
CA ASP A 175 11.34 17.90 -2.33
C ASP A 175 9.87 18.32 -2.17
N GLU A 176 8.93 17.44 -2.48
CA GLU A 176 7.51 17.64 -2.17
C GLU A 176 7.30 17.79 -0.66
N GLN A 177 7.94 16.93 0.15
CA GLN A 177 7.83 17.00 1.60
C GLN A 177 8.45 18.29 2.16
N LYS A 178 9.59 18.74 1.62
CA LYS A 178 10.19 20.04 2.00
C LYS A 178 9.22 21.19 1.73
N LYS A 179 8.59 21.22 0.54
CA LYS A 179 7.60 22.27 0.18
C LYS A 179 6.39 22.25 1.11
N LYS A 180 5.91 21.06 1.51
CA LYS A 180 4.82 20.92 2.50
C LYS A 180 5.22 21.49 3.86
N ASN A 181 6.42 21.17 4.33
CA ASN A 181 6.93 21.70 5.60
C ASN A 181 7.05 23.23 5.54
N MET A 182 7.62 23.78 4.46
CA MET A 182 7.70 25.24 4.27
C MET A 182 6.33 25.93 4.27
N LEU A 183 5.31 25.29 3.67
CA LEU A 183 3.96 25.84 3.68
C LEU A 183 3.37 25.88 5.10
N ILE A 184 3.60 24.84 5.89
CA ILE A 184 3.17 24.78 7.29
C ILE A 184 3.87 25.88 8.10
N ASP A 185 5.19 26.03 7.92
CA ASP A 185 5.96 27.07 8.60
C ASP A 185 5.43 28.47 8.27
N LEU A 186 5.10 28.73 7.01
CA LEU A 186 4.52 30.00 6.58
C LEU A 186 3.12 30.24 7.18
N GLN A 187 2.30 29.19 7.29
CA GLN A 187 0.99 29.26 7.93
C GLN A 187 1.10 29.55 9.43
N LEU A 188 2.06 28.92 10.12
CA LEU A 188 2.35 29.19 11.53
C LEU A 188 2.76 30.65 11.74
N GLU A 189 3.64 31.17 10.88
CA GLU A 189 4.08 32.56 10.95
C GLU A 189 2.91 33.54 10.72
N LEU A 190 2.03 33.23 9.76
CA LEU A 190 0.84 34.04 9.50
C LEU A 190 -0.10 34.08 10.71
N VAL A 191 -0.38 32.92 11.33
CA VAL A 191 -1.23 32.82 12.52
C VAL A 191 -0.62 33.59 13.69
N LYS A 192 0.70 33.51 13.87
CA LYS A 192 1.41 34.24 14.91
C LYS A 192 1.30 35.76 14.72
N ASN A 193 1.50 36.25 13.49
CA ASN A 193 1.35 37.67 13.18
C ASN A 193 -0.08 38.17 13.44
N GLN A 194 -1.10 37.38 13.06
CA GLN A 194 -2.49 37.70 13.35
C GLN A 194 -2.77 37.78 14.86
N LEU A 195 -2.20 36.85 15.64
CA LEU A 195 -2.33 36.85 17.09
C LEU A 195 -1.70 38.10 17.71
N ASP A 196 -0.51 38.49 17.23
CA ASP A 196 0.18 39.69 17.70
C ASP A 196 -0.60 40.97 17.34
N GLU A 197 -1.17 41.06 16.13
CA GLU A 197 -2.04 42.16 15.72
C GLU A 197 -3.31 42.29 16.58
N GLU A 198 -3.99 41.18 16.85
CA GLU A 198 -5.16 41.16 17.73
C GLU A 198 -4.79 41.55 19.17
N LYS A 199 -3.64 41.10 19.67
CA LYS A 199 -3.14 41.51 20.97
C LYS A 199 -2.92 43.02 21.05
N MET A 200 -2.25 43.61 20.05
CA MET A 200 -2.05 45.06 19.97
C MET A 200 -3.38 45.83 19.87
N ARG A 201 -4.36 45.29 19.14
CA ARG A 201 -5.70 45.88 19.03
C ARG A 201 -6.42 45.88 20.38
N ASN A 202 -6.35 44.77 21.11
CA ASN A 202 -6.95 44.63 22.44
C ASN A 202 -6.30 45.56 23.46
N GLU A 203 -4.98 45.71 23.43
CA GLU A 203 -4.25 46.65 24.28
C GLU A 203 -4.70 48.10 24.03
N ARG A 204 -4.75 48.52 22.76
CA ARG A 204 -5.26 49.86 22.39
C ARG A 204 -6.71 50.09 22.82
N ALA A 205 -7.57 49.08 22.69
CA ALA A 205 -8.96 49.16 23.13
C ALA A 205 -9.06 49.31 24.65
N ALA A 206 -8.22 48.58 25.41
CA ALA A 206 -8.15 48.70 26.87
C ALA A 206 -7.65 50.07 27.33
N GLU A 207 -6.63 50.62 26.68
CA GLU A 207 -6.13 51.98 26.93
C GLU A 207 -7.21 53.03 26.69
N LEU A 208 -7.92 52.94 25.57
CA LEU A 208 -9.01 53.85 25.24
C LEU A 208 -10.14 53.78 26.28
N HIS A 209 -10.51 52.57 26.70
CA HIS A 209 -11.52 52.37 27.73
C HIS A 209 -11.11 53.01 29.07
N GLU A 210 -9.85 52.88 29.47
CA GLU A 210 -9.34 53.53 30.69
C GLU A 210 -9.32 55.06 30.58
N LEU A 211 -8.99 55.61 29.40
CA LEU A 211 -9.09 57.05 29.16
C LEU A 211 -10.53 57.55 29.26
N MET A 212 -11.49 56.87 28.63
CA MET A 212 -12.92 57.21 28.74
C MET A 212 -13.40 57.15 30.19
N LYS A 213 -12.96 56.15 30.96
CA LYS A 213 -13.30 56.04 32.39
C LYS A 213 -12.73 57.20 33.20
N LYS A 214 -11.51 57.66 32.89
CA LYS A 214 -10.91 58.85 33.52
C LYS A 214 -11.66 60.12 33.13
N GLU A 215 -11.98 60.29 31.86
CA GLU A 215 -12.76 61.43 31.36
C GLU A 215 -14.13 61.53 32.05
N ASN A 216 -14.85 60.42 32.15
CA ASN A 216 -16.14 60.37 32.84
C ASN A 216 -16.04 60.72 34.33
N ARG A 217 -14.99 60.23 35.02
CA ARG A 217 -14.73 60.60 36.42
C ARG A 217 -14.52 62.11 36.58
N LEU A 218 -13.69 62.71 35.74
CA LEU A 218 -13.44 64.15 35.78
C LEU A 218 -14.71 64.97 35.48
N LYS A 219 -15.54 64.52 34.53
CA LYS A 219 -16.84 65.16 34.25
C LYS A 219 -17.75 65.15 35.47
N ILE A 220 -17.82 64.04 36.19
CA ILE A 220 -18.60 63.92 37.44
C ILE A 220 -18.06 64.89 38.49
N GLU A 221 -16.74 64.92 38.73
CA GLU A 221 -16.14 65.83 39.71
C GLU A 221 -16.40 67.31 39.40
N ILE A 222 -16.40 67.70 38.12
CA ILE A 222 -16.72 69.08 37.71
C ILE A 222 -18.18 69.40 38.03
N LEU A 223 -19.12 68.52 37.67
CA LEU A 223 -20.54 68.70 37.97
C LEU A 223 -20.81 68.79 39.48
N GLU A 224 -20.12 67.98 40.28
CA GLU A 224 -20.22 68.02 41.74
C GLU A 224 -19.70 69.34 42.32
N ARG A 225 -18.59 69.88 41.80
CA ARG A 225 -18.10 71.21 42.22
C ARG A 225 -19.05 72.33 41.86
N ASP A 226 -19.67 72.26 40.69
CA ASP A 226 -20.60 73.30 40.22
C ASP A 226 -21.93 73.27 41.01
N LEU A 227 -22.34 72.12 41.54
CA LEU A 227 -23.50 71.99 42.44
C LEU A 227 -23.27 72.51 43.86
N GLN A 228 -22.01 72.67 44.29
CA GLN A 228 -21.65 73.14 45.63
C GLN A 228 -21.45 74.67 45.71
N LYS A 229 -21.58 75.39 44.60
CA LYS A 229 -21.51 76.86 44.52
C LYS A 229 -22.90 77.47 44.43
#